data_AF-A0A831P6U8-F1
#
_entry.id   AF-A0A831P6U8-F1
#
_cell.length_a   1.000
_cell.length_b   1.000
_cell.length_c   1.000
_cell.angle_alpha   90.00
_cell.angle_beta   90.00
_cell.angle_gamma   90.00
#
_symmetry.space_group_name_H-M   'P 1'
#
loop_
_entity.id
_entity.type
_entity.pdbx_description
1 polymer ?
#
loop_
_entity_poly.entity_id
_entity_poly.type
_entity_poly.pdbx_seq_one_letter_code
_entity_poly.pdbx_strand_id
1 'polypeptide(L)' 'MRMAIIGYSQTKFEYDVEMTREEMVFKTAKDAIESAGLTREDIGTV' A
#
# COMPACT_ATOMS: atom_id res chain seq x y z
N MET A 1 0.49 8.74 -23.37
CA MET A 1 0.60 8.69 -21.89
C MET A 1 1.54 7.55 -21.54
N ARG A 2 2.52 7.76 -20.66
CA ARG A 2 3.42 6.70 -20.17
C ARG A 2 3.12 6.48 -18.70
N MET A 3 3.02 5.23 -18.28
CA MET A 3 2.74 4.86 -16.90
C MET A 3 3.79 3.87 -16.42
N ALA A 4 4.07 3.90 -15.12
CA ALA A 4 4.99 2.98 -14.46
C ALA A 4 4.45 2.63 -13.06
N ILE A 5 4.77 1.43 -12.60
CA ILE A 5 4.59 1.04 -11.20
C ILE A 5 5.85 1.50 -10.47
N ILE A 6 5.71 2.42 -9.52
CA ILE A 6 6.82 3.04 -8.79
C ILE A 6 6.91 2.60 -7.33
N GLY A 7 5.92 1.85 -6.84
CA GLY A 7 5.89 1.29 -5.49
C GLY A 7 5.00 0.06 -5.43
N TYR A 8 5.33 -0.86 -4.54
CA TYR A 8 4.60 -2.11 -4.34
C TYR A 8 4.75 -2.57 -2.90
N SER A 9 3.66 -3.05 -2.32
CA SER A 9 3.68 -3.77 -1.06
C SER A 9 2.58 -4.83 -1.07
N GLN A 10 2.73 -5.82 -0.21
CA GLN A 10 1.73 -6.85 0.08
C GLN A 10 1.82 -7.22 1.56
N THR A 11 0.67 -7.55 2.17
CA THR A 11 0.70 -8.22 3.47
C THR A 11 1.25 -9.65 3.31
N LYS A 12 1.72 -10.22 4.42
CA LYS A 12 2.10 -11.62 4.45
C LYS A 12 0.84 -12.49 4.33
N PHE A 13 0.93 -13.58 3.58
CA PHE A 13 -0.14 -14.57 3.54
C PHE A 13 -0.11 -15.41 4.81
N GLU A 14 -1.16 -15.27 5.62
CA GLU A 14 -1.29 -15.92 6.92
C GLU A 14 -2.74 -16.35 7.15
N TYR A 15 -2.93 -17.44 7.89
CA TYR A 15 -4.22 -17.84 8.44
C TYR A 15 -4.40 -17.19 9.82
N ASP A 16 -5.65 -16.99 10.25
CA ASP A 16 -5.99 -16.44 11.57
C ASP A 16 -5.34 -15.07 11.87
N VAL A 17 -5.38 -14.18 10.87
CA VAL A 17 -4.81 -12.82 10.98
C VAL A 17 -5.60 -12.00 12.01
N GLU A 18 -4.89 -11.44 12.99
CA GLU A 18 -5.47 -10.58 14.03
C GLU A 18 -5.82 -9.15 13.55
N MET A 19 -5.38 -8.76 12.35
CA MET A 19 -5.76 -7.49 11.73
C MET A 19 -7.08 -7.60 10.98
N THR A 20 -7.89 -6.56 11.08
CA THR A 20 -9.04 -6.36 10.18
C THR A 20 -8.58 -6.17 8.74
N ARG A 21 -9.51 -6.38 7.81
CA ARG A 21 -9.24 -6.17 6.38
C ARG A 21 -8.89 -4.71 6.08
N GLU A 22 -9.55 -3.78 6.74
CA GLU A 22 -9.34 -2.35 6.60
C GLU A 22 -7.93 -1.95 7.06
N GLU A 23 -7.45 -2.51 8.18
CA GLU A 23 -6.07 -2.33 8.65
C GLU A 23 -5.05 -2.91 7.67
N MET A 24 -5.32 -4.10 7.10
CA MET A 24 -4.44 -4.70 6.09
C MET A 24 -4.32 -3.85 4.83
N VAL A 25 -5.43 -3.31 4.34
CA VAL A 25 -5.45 -2.40 3.18
C VAL A 25 -4.69 -1.12 3.50
N PHE A 26 -4.97 -0.50 4.66
CA PHE A 26 -4.30 0.72 5.08
C PHE A 26 -2.79 0.54 5.21
N LYS A 27 -2.35 -0.53 5.88
CA LYS A 27 -0.93 -0.87 6.03
C LYS A 27 -0.27 -1.05 4.67
N THR A 28 -0.85 -1.87 3.80
CA THR A 28 -0.24 -2.18 2.49
C THR A 28 -0.17 -0.95 1.59
N ALA A 29 -1.22 -0.12 1.57
CA ALA A 29 -1.23 1.12 0.81
C ALA A 29 -0.14 2.09 1.30
N LYS A 30 -0.01 2.24 2.62
CA LYS A 30 1.05 3.06 3.24
C LYS A 30 2.44 2.54 2.85
N ASP A 31 2.69 1.26 3.02
CA ASP A 31 3.99 0.64 2.68
C ASP A 31 4.34 0.81 1.19
N ALA A 32 3.35 0.71 0.29
CA ALA A 32 3.56 0.90 -1.14
C ALA A 32 3.93 2.35 -1.48
N ILE A 33 3.27 3.34 -0.85
CA ILE A 33 3.60 4.77 -0.99
C ILE A 33 5.02 5.04 -0.48
N GLU A 34 5.38 4.51 0.69
CA GLU A 34 6.72 4.64 1.27
C GLU A 34 7.79 3.98 0.38
N SER A 35 7.50 2.81 -0.21
CA SER A 35 8.41 2.14 -1.14
C SER A 35 8.70 2.96 -2.41
N ALA A 36 7.77 3.84 -2.79
CA ALA A 36 7.94 4.78 -3.90
C ALA A 36 8.66 6.08 -3.50
N GLY A 37 8.98 6.26 -2.21
CA GLY A 37 9.55 7.49 -1.67
C GLY A 37 8.57 8.67 -1.69
N LEU A 38 7.27 8.39 -1.66
CA LEU A 38 6.19 9.38 -1.70
C LEU A 38 5.54 9.55 -0.33
N THR A 39 4.69 10.56 -0.21
CA THR A 39 3.80 10.76 0.95
C THR A 39 2.33 10.73 0.53
N ARG A 40 1.41 10.82 1.50
CA ARG A 40 -0.04 10.81 1.22
C ARG A 40 -0.45 11.99 0.33
N GLU A 41 0.23 13.12 0.46
CA GLU A 41 -0.02 14.37 -0.26
C GLU A 41 0.25 14.24 -1.77
N ASP A 42 1.10 13.30 -2.19
CA ASP A 42 1.40 13.02 -3.60
C ASP A 42 0.28 12.22 -4.29
N ILE A 43 -0.67 11.66 -3.53
CA ILE A 43 -1.73 10.80 -4.04
C ILE A 43 -2.99 11.60 -4.39
N GLY A 44 -3.23 11.75 -5.69
CA GLY A 44 -4.41 12.43 -6.22
C GLY A 44 -5.68 11.57 -6.27
N THR A 45 -5.56 10.24 -6.29
CA THR A 45 -6.69 9.30 -6.39
C THR A 45 -6.31 7.92 -5.83
N VAL A 46 -7.30 7.21 -5.29
CA VAL A 46 -7.22 5.85 -4.71
C VAL A 46 -8.40 5.01 -5.17
#